data_AF-M5U1Z9-F1
#
_entry.id   AF-M5U1Z9-F1
#
_cell.length_a   1.000
_cell.length_b   1.000
_cell.length_c   1.000
_cell.angle_alpha   90.00
_cell.angle_beta   90.00
_cell.angle_gamma   90.00
#
_symmetry.space_group_name_H-M   'P 1'
#
loop_
_entity.id
_entity.type
_entity.pdbx_description
1 polymer ?
#
loop_
_entity_poly.entity_id
_entity_poly.type
_entity_poly.pdbx_seq_one_letter_code
_entity_poly.pdbx_strand_id
1 'polypeptide(L)'
;MSTSDIPISTTPSLHTHNIDRYVGPVFGETIYGANMMRDFLAALTDITGGRSHQYESVLARGRSTAIAEMARQAKSLGGNAIVGMQMDYSSLGNSMLMICCSGTAVVATPKQPADQPKQSSMP
;
A
#
# COMPACT_ATOMS: atom_id res chain seq x y z
N MET A 1 -19.14 5.27 5.51
CA MET A 1 -18.59 4.32 4.52
C MET A 1 -17.65 5.11 3.63
N SER A 2 -16.33 5.00 3.87
CA SER A 2 -15.33 5.74 3.08
C SER A 2 -15.18 5.09 1.71
N THR A 3 -15.03 5.92 0.69
CA THR A 3 -15.11 5.64 -0.74
C THR A 3 -14.11 4.56 -1.20
N SER A 4 -14.61 3.34 -1.45
CA SER A 4 -14.11 2.38 -2.45
C SER A 4 -12.59 2.14 -2.52
N ASP A 5 -12.00 1.61 -1.47
CA ASP A 5 -10.69 0.95 -1.58
C ASP A 5 -10.88 -0.45 -2.20
N ILE A 6 -10.24 -0.71 -3.34
CA ILE A 6 -10.18 -2.05 -3.92
C ILE A 6 -9.38 -2.98 -2.99
N PRO A 7 -9.65 -4.29 -2.93
CA PRO A 7 -8.84 -5.21 -2.14
C PRO A 7 -7.37 -5.15 -2.58
N ILE A 8 -6.46 -4.99 -1.62
CA ILE A 8 -5.01 -5.02 -1.83
C ILE A 8 -4.43 -6.04 -0.87
N SER A 9 -3.60 -6.96 -1.38
CA SER A 9 -2.90 -7.94 -0.54
C SER A 9 -1.43 -8.04 -0.90
N THR A 10 -0.61 -8.29 0.11
CA THR A 10 0.79 -8.69 -0.05
C THR A 10 0.92 -10.16 -0.46
N THR A 11 -0.12 -10.97 -0.26
CA THR A 11 -0.18 -12.36 -0.74
C THR A 11 -0.48 -12.41 -2.25
N PRO A 12 -0.05 -13.47 -2.96
CA PRO A 12 -0.30 -13.61 -4.39
C PRO A 12 -1.77 -13.93 -4.73
N SER A 13 -2.62 -14.20 -3.72
CA SER A 13 -4.04 -14.52 -3.90
C SER A 13 -4.91 -13.90 -2.81
N LEU A 14 -6.20 -13.76 -3.10
CA LEU A 14 -7.21 -13.33 -2.13
C LEU A 14 -8.01 -14.55 -1.69
N HIS A 15 -8.04 -14.85 -0.39
CA HIS A 15 -8.79 -16.02 0.10
C HIS A 15 -10.28 -15.91 -0.22
N THR A 16 -10.83 -14.71 -0.18
CA THR A 16 -12.26 -14.39 -0.36
C THR A 16 -12.68 -14.18 -1.81
N HIS A 17 -11.76 -14.15 -2.77
CA HIS A 17 -12.06 -13.88 -4.18
C HIS A 17 -11.37 -14.87 -5.13
N ASN A 18 -12.01 -15.18 -6.25
CA ASN A 18 -11.36 -15.85 -7.38
C ASN A 18 -10.72 -14.77 -8.27
N ILE A 19 -9.48 -14.99 -8.73
CA ILE A 19 -8.82 -14.11 -9.70
C ILE A 19 -9.25 -14.57 -11.10
N ASP A 20 -10.02 -13.75 -11.80
CA ASP A 20 -10.57 -14.06 -13.13
C ASP A 20 -9.57 -13.73 -14.24
N ARG A 21 -8.82 -12.63 -14.10
CA ARG A 21 -7.72 -12.28 -15.01
C ARG A 21 -6.68 -11.38 -14.36
N TYR A 22 -5.44 -11.49 -14.84
CA TYR A 22 -4.36 -10.56 -14.53
C TYR A 22 -4.39 -9.40 -15.52
N VAL A 23 -4.37 -8.17 -15.01
CA VAL A 23 -4.37 -6.93 -15.81
C VAL A 23 -2.94 -6.49 -16.12
N GLY A 24 -2.06 -6.56 -15.11
CA GLY A 24 -0.64 -6.20 -15.26
C GLY A 24 -0.05 -5.56 -14.01
N PRO A 25 1.25 -5.25 -14.03
CA PRO A 25 1.90 -4.58 -12.92
C PRO A 25 1.40 -3.14 -12.75
N VAL A 26 1.31 -2.70 -11.50
CA VAL A 26 0.96 -1.33 -11.10
C VAL A 26 1.91 -0.83 -10.03
N PHE A 27 2.08 0.49 -9.97
CA PHE A 27 3.07 1.19 -9.17
C PHE A 27 2.46 2.43 -8.54
N GLY A 28 2.99 2.82 -7.39
CA GLY A 28 2.64 4.07 -6.72
C GLY A 28 3.83 4.57 -5.91
N GLU A 29 4.04 5.88 -5.95
CA GLU A 29 5.29 6.49 -5.47
C GLU A 29 4.99 7.74 -4.65
N THR A 30 5.85 8.04 -3.69
CA THR A 30 5.82 9.30 -2.96
C THR A 30 7.24 9.70 -2.62
N ILE A 31 7.60 10.94 -2.97
CA ILE A 31 8.95 11.48 -2.76
C ILE A 31 8.87 12.66 -1.82
N TYR A 32 9.64 12.58 -0.74
CA TYR A 32 9.84 13.64 0.22
C TYR A 32 11.20 14.27 0.01
N GLY A 33 11.18 15.55 -0.38
CA GLY A 33 12.39 16.31 -0.69
C GLY A 33 13.13 16.83 0.53
N ALA A 34 14.34 17.34 0.29
CA ALA A 34 15.26 17.84 1.31
C ALA A 34 14.67 18.89 2.25
N ASN A 35 13.83 19.79 1.73
CA ASN A 35 13.19 20.83 2.54
C ASN A 35 12.21 20.21 3.54
N MET A 36 11.34 19.32 3.07
CA MET A 36 10.36 18.64 3.91
C MET A 36 11.02 17.75 4.97
N MET A 37 12.11 17.06 4.61
CA MET A 37 12.89 16.26 5.55
C MET A 37 13.57 17.11 6.63
N ARG A 38 14.09 18.30 6.27
CA ARG A 38 14.65 19.23 7.26
C ARG A 38 13.58 19.77 8.21
N ASP A 39 12.44 20.20 7.68
CA ASP A 39 11.32 20.71 8.49
C ASP A 39 10.82 19.62 9.45
N PHE A 40 10.74 18.37 8.98
CA PHE A 40 10.41 17.21 9.79
C PHE A 40 11.43 16.98 10.94
N LEU A 41 12.74 17.01 10.64
CA LEU A 41 13.79 16.82 11.64
C LEU A 41 13.85 17.96 12.67
N ALA A 42 13.57 19.20 12.24
CA ALA A 42 13.45 20.34 13.14
C ALA A 42 12.26 20.16 14.10
N ALA A 43 11.08 19.82 13.57
CA ALA A 43 9.88 19.57 14.36
C ALA A 43 10.02 18.41 15.36
N LEU A 44 10.87 17.42 15.07
CA LEU A 44 11.17 16.32 15.98
C LEU A 44 12.05 16.74 17.17
N THR A 45 12.91 17.73 16.98
CA THR A 45 13.86 18.20 18.01
C THR A 45 13.16 19.06 19.07
N ASP A 46 12.12 19.79 18.67
CA ASP A 46 11.36 20.70 19.55
C ASP A 46 10.37 19.99 20.49
N ILE A 47 10.09 18.69 20.27
CA ILE A 47 9.22 17.88 21.14
C ILE A 47 10.07 17.09 22.13
N THR A 48 10.20 17.60 23.35
CA THR A 48 10.75 16.88 24.49
C THR A 48 9.81 15.74 24.89
N GLY A 49 9.97 14.54 24.30
CA GLY A 49 9.41 13.30 24.88
C GLY A 49 8.66 12.32 23.97
N GLY A 50 8.70 12.44 22.63
CA GLY A 50 7.93 11.52 21.76
C GLY A 50 8.63 11.21 20.44
N ARG A 51 9.73 10.46 20.48
CA ARG A 51 10.60 10.14 19.32
C ARG A 51 9.91 9.44 18.13
N SER A 52 8.63 9.12 18.19
CA SER A 52 7.97 8.20 17.25
C SER A 52 6.82 8.83 16.45
N HIS A 53 6.01 9.72 17.05
CA HIS A 53 4.69 10.03 16.48
C HIS A 53 4.75 10.85 15.19
N GLN A 54 5.65 11.84 15.11
CA GLN A 54 5.77 12.64 13.89
C GLN A 54 6.46 11.87 12.75
N TYR A 55 7.48 11.04 13.04
CA TYR A 55 8.15 10.25 12.00
C TYR A 55 7.18 9.23 11.40
N GLU A 56 6.46 8.53 12.27
CA GLU A 56 5.45 7.56 11.89
C GLU A 56 4.33 8.21 11.06
N SER A 57 3.93 9.44 11.37
CA SER A 57 2.87 10.13 10.62
C SER A 57 3.29 10.50 9.20
N VAL A 58 4.53 10.94 8.99
CA VAL A 58 5.08 11.22 7.64
C VAL A 58 5.17 9.95 6.82
N LEU A 59 5.69 8.87 7.40
CA LEU A 59 5.76 7.57 6.73
C LEU A 59 4.37 7.01 6.43
N ALA A 60 3.43 7.10 7.38
CA ALA A 60 2.05 6.65 7.19
C ALA A 60 1.37 7.41 6.04
N ARG A 61 1.51 8.75 6.02
CA ARG A 61 0.98 9.58 4.93
C ARG A 61 1.60 9.21 3.58
N GLY A 62 2.90 8.93 3.56
CA GLY A 62 3.61 8.56 2.35
C GLY A 62 3.15 7.20 1.81
N ARG A 63 3.02 6.20 2.69
CA ARG A 63 2.43 4.90 2.35
C ARG A 63 1.02 5.04 1.79
N SER A 64 0.15 5.78 2.47
CA SER A 64 -1.22 5.98 2.03
C SER A 64 -1.30 6.65 0.67
N THR A 65 -0.40 7.61 0.40
CA THR A 65 -0.33 8.30 -0.89
C THR A 65 0.11 7.34 -2.00
N ALA A 66 1.22 6.63 -1.81
CA ALA A 66 1.72 5.64 -2.76
C ALA A 66 0.68 4.54 -3.05
N ILE A 67 0.05 3.98 -2.01
CA ILE A 67 -1.01 2.96 -2.16
C ILE A 67 -2.21 3.53 -2.94
N ALA A 68 -2.63 4.77 -2.66
CA ALA A 68 -3.73 5.39 -3.37
C ALA A 68 -3.42 5.62 -4.86
N GLU A 69 -2.18 5.99 -5.19
CA GLU A 69 -1.72 6.13 -6.57
C GLU A 69 -1.76 4.78 -7.31
N MET A 70 -1.20 3.74 -6.68
CA MET A 70 -1.20 2.38 -7.22
C MET A 70 -2.63 1.85 -7.43
N ALA A 71 -3.52 2.09 -6.46
CA ALA A 71 -4.94 1.72 -6.56
C ALA A 71 -5.66 2.48 -7.68
N ARG A 72 -5.35 3.76 -7.86
CA ARG A 72 -5.88 4.57 -8.97
C ARG A 72 -5.42 4.03 -10.32
N GLN A 73 -4.15 3.66 -10.44
CA GLN A 73 -3.60 3.07 -11.65
C GLN A 73 -4.29 1.72 -11.95
N ALA A 74 -4.43 0.84 -10.96
CA ALA A 74 -5.13 -0.44 -11.12
C ALA A 74 -6.56 -0.26 -11.64
N LYS A 75 -7.32 0.69 -11.07
CA LYS A 75 -8.67 1.04 -11.54
C LYS A 75 -8.66 1.55 -12.99
N SER A 76 -7.70 2.41 -13.35
CA SER A 76 -7.60 2.95 -14.71
C SER A 76 -7.34 1.89 -15.78
N LEU A 77 -6.68 0.78 -15.40
CA LEU A 77 -6.44 -0.37 -16.26
C LEU A 77 -7.59 -1.40 -16.24
N GLY A 78 -8.67 -1.12 -15.50
CA GLY A 78 -9.81 -2.02 -15.36
C GLY A 78 -9.62 -3.16 -14.36
N GLY A 79 -8.60 -3.07 -13.49
CA GLY A 79 -8.44 -3.94 -12.33
C GLY A 79 -9.34 -3.51 -11.17
N ASN A 80 -9.82 -4.48 -10.40
CA ASN A 80 -10.66 -4.27 -9.23
C ASN A 80 -10.03 -4.77 -7.92
N ALA A 81 -8.80 -5.28 -7.97
CA ALA A 81 -7.99 -5.67 -6.83
C ALA A 81 -6.49 -5.66 -7.18
N ILE A 82 -5.63 -5.70 -6.18
CA ILE A 82 -4.17 -5.81 -6.31
C ILE A 82 -3.67 -6.96 -5.43
N VAL A 83 -2.82 -7.83 -5.98
CA VAL A 83 -2.17 -8.93 -5.26
C VAL A 83 -0.66 -8.86 -5.38
N GLY A 84 0.05 -9.54 -4.47
CA GLY A 84 1.50 -9.57 -4.44
C GLY A 84 2.12 -8.19 -4.22
N MET A 85 1.44 -7.33 -3.44
CA MET A 85 1.94 -5.98 -3.17
C MET A 85 3.28 -6.03 -2.43
N GLN A 86 4.24 -5.25 -2.90
CA GLN A 86 5.52 -4.99 -2.26
C GLN A 86 5.68 -3.50 -1.99
N MET A 87 6.47 -3.15 -0.98
CA MET A 87 6.71 -1.77 -0.59
C MET A 87 8.16 -1.58 -0.21
N ASP A 88 8.78 -0.56 -0.81
CA ASP A 88 10.19 -0.25 -0.66
C ASP A 88 10.36 1.20 -0.23
N TYR A 89 11.37 1.41 0.61
CA TYR A 89 11.80 2.73 1.06
C TYR A 89 13.22 2.93 0.58
N SER A 90 13.49 4.05 -0.08
CA SER A 90 14.82 4.36 -0.59
C SER A 90 15.20 5.80 -0.28
N SER A 91 16.43 6.00 0.17
CA SER A 91 17.00 7.33 0.33
C SER A 91 17.62 7.79 -0.99
N LEU A 92 17.16 8.92 -1.53
CA LEU A 92 17.82 9.58 -2.67
C LEU A 92 18.82 10.60 -2.12
N GLY A 93 20.10 10.22 -2.13
CA GLY A 93 21.16 10.99 -1.47
C GLY A 93 20.92 11.11 0.04
N ASN A 94 21.43 12.18 0.65
CA ASN A 94 21.41 12.34 2.11
C ASN A 94 20.14 13.03 2.66
N SER A 95 19.19 13.42 1.80
CA SER A 95 18.11 14.32 2.22
C SER A 95 16.75 14.05 1.59
N MET A 96 16.61 13.02 0.75
CA MET A 96 15.32 12.66 0.17
C MET A 96 14.92 11.26 0.59
N LEU A 97 13.62 11.07 0.83
CA LEU A 97 13.02 9.77 1.09
C LEU A 97 11.99 9.47 0.01
N MET A 98 12.16 8.36 -0.67
CA MET A 98 11.22 7.80 -1.62
C MET A 98 10.53 6.60 -0.98
N ILE A 99 9.21 6.54 -1.13
CA ILE A 99 8.38 5.39 -0.78
C ILE A 99 7.77 4.91 -2.09
N CYS A 100 8.05 3.67 -2.46
CA CYS A 100 7.50 3.04 -3.64
C CYS A 100 6.68 1.82 -3.21
N CYS A 101 5.56 1.57 -3.88
CA CYS A 101 4.89 0.30 -3.82
C CYS A 101 4.57 -0.21 -5.21
N SER A 102 4.58 -1.53 -5.35
CA SER A 102 4.23 -2.22 -6.59
C SER A 102 3.34 -3.41 -6.30
N GLY A 103 2.65 -3.91 -7.32
CA GLY A 103 1.85 -5.12 -7.23
C GLY A 103 1.28 -5.50 -8.59
N THR A 104 0.41 -6.51 -8.62
CA THR A 104 -0.28 -6.92 -9.84
C THR A 104 -1.76 -6.59 -9.75
N ALA A 105 -2.25 -5.73 -10.64
CA ALA A 105 -3.66 -5.48 -10.79
C ALA A 105 -4.37 -6.69 -11.39
N VAL A 106 -5.52 -7.05 -10.83
CA VAL A 106 -6.33 -8.19 -11.25
C VAL A 106 -7.80 -7.80 -11.33
N VAL A 107 -8.58 -8.60 -12.06
CA VAL A 107 -10.03 -8.66 -11.88
C VAL A 107 -10.34 -9.90 -11.06
N ALA A 108 -11.08 -9.69 -9.98
CA ALA A 108 -11.44 -10.73 -9.03
C ALA A 108 -12.92 -10.65 -8.66
N THR A 109 -13.54 -11.80 -8.44
CA THR A 109 -14.94 -11.96 -8.04
C THR A 109 -15.04 -12.62 -6.66
N PRO A 110 -15.98 -12.21 -5.79
CA PRO A 110 -16.16 -12.86 -4.50
C PRO A 110 -16.42 -14.35 -4.64
N LYS A 111 -15.76 -15.18 -3.83
CA LYS A 111 -16.05 -16.62 -3.75
C LYS A 111 -17.41 -16.85 -3.10
N GLN A 112 -18.17 -17.80 -3.61
CA GLN A 112 -19.40 -18.24 -2.95
C GLN A 112 -19.09 -18.94 -1.62
N PRO A 113 -19.99 -18.88 -0.63
CA PRO A 113 -19.80 -19.55 0.66
C PRO A 113 -19.52 -21.06 0.56
N ALA A 114 -20.00 -21.70 -0.51
CA ALA A 114 -19.79 -23.13 -0.77
C ALA A 114 -18.37 -23.48 -1.27
N ASP A 115 -17.63 -22.51 -1.83
CA ASP A 115 -16.25 -22.67 -2.31
C ASP A 115 -15.21 -22.39 -1.22
N GLN A 116 -15.65 -22.03 0.00
CA GLN A 116 -14.76 -21.85 1.12
C GLN A 116 -14.32 -23.24 1.61
N PRO A 117 -13.01 -23.54 1.65
CA PRO A 117 -12.55 -24.79 2.24
C PRO A 117 -13.05 -24.84 3.67
N LYS A 118 -13.80 -25.90 4.02
CA LYS A 118 -14.24 -26.16 5.40
C LYS A 118 -13.00 -26.07 6.27
N GLN A 119 -12.91 -25.04 7.11
CA GLN A 119 -11.84 -24.90 8.09
C GLN A 119 -11.77 -26.23 8.85
N SER A 120 -10.74 -27.02 8.58
CA SER A 120 -10.49 -28.24 9.33
C SER A 120 -10.18 -27.77 10.74
N SER A 121 -11.13 -27.99 11.64
CA SER A 121 -10.93 -27.87 13.08
C SER A 121 -9.64 -28.61 13.44
N MET A 122 -8.57 -27.86 13.71
CA MET A 122 -7.40 -28.45 14.34
C MET A 122 -7.79 -28.79 15.79
N PRO A 123 -7.36 -29.96 16.29
CA PRO A 123 -7.60 -30.40 17.66
C PRO A 123 -6.91 -29.49 18.69
#